data_AF-A0A921BND4-F1
#
_entry.id   AF-A0A921BND4-F1
#
_cell.length_a   1.000
_cell.length_b   1.000
_cell.length_c   1.000
_cell.angle_alpha   90.00
_cell.angle_beta   90.00
_cell.angle_gamma   90.00
#
_symmetry.space_group_name_H-M   'P 1'
#
loop_
_entity.id
_entity.type
_entity.pdbx_description
1 polymer ?
#
loop_
_entity_poly.entity_id
_entity_poly.type
_entity_poly.pdbx_seq_one_letter_code
_entity_poly.pdbx_strand_id
1 'polypeptide(L)'
;MLRRLDLRGSVQDVRSVLPRPAMAGEGPLDEVRAILADVRQRGDIALLEMTSRFDGADLEAIRVDPAEVAAASDRVQPGVLEALEVAAEAVRRHHLGQVRPERRTDEDGLVIRSLSRPVERAGCYAPGGRAAYPSTVLMTAVPARVGPGWTRSSSAFLPELMAESPM
;
A
#
# COMPACT_ATOMS: atom_id res chain seq x y z
N MET A 1 21.60 16.57 19.20
CA MET A 1 21.26 17.07 20.55
C MET A 1 19.74 17.09 20.66
N LEU A 2 19.14 16.37 21.62
CA LEU A 2 17.68 16.34 21.81
C LEU A 2 17.25 17.57 22.63
N ARG A 3 16.17 18.25 22.22
CA ARG A 3 15.59 19.41 22.93
C ARG A 3 14.46 18.94 23.83
N ARG A 4 14.54 19.21 25.15
CA ARG A 4 13.44 18.97 26.09
C ARG A 4 12.44 20.12 26.00
N LEU A 5 11.18 19.82 25.75
CA LEU A 5 10.06 20.77 25.76
C LEU A 5 9.22 20.54 27.01
N ASP A 6 9.00 21.58 27.81
CA ASP A 6 8.10 21.53 28.97
C ASP A 6 6.76 22.18 28.60
N LEU A 7 5.72 21.35 28.50
CA LEU A 7 4.38 21.77 28.10
C LEU A 7 3.47 22.10 29.28
N ARG A 8 3.98 22.07 30.52
CA ARG A 8 3.19 22.34 31.74
C ARG A 8 2.91 23.83 31.98
N GLY A 9 3.50 24.73 31.19
CA GLY A 9 3.22 26.16 31.19
C GLY A 9 2.15 26.58 30.17
N SER A 10 1.92 27.89 30.02
CA SER A 10 0.97 28.47 29.05
C SER A 10 1.55 28.52 27.63
N VAL A 11 1.85 27.35 27.05
CA VAL A 11 2.10 27.25 25.61
C VAL A 11 0.78 27.54 24.89
N GLN A 12 0.61 28.75 24.39
CA GLN A 12 -0.62 29.19 23.72
C GLN A 12 -0.82 28.47 22.36
N ASP A 13 0.27 28.09 21.69
CA ASP A 13 0.24 27.30 20.46
C ASP A 13 1.38 26.25 20.40
N VAL A 14 1.00 24.98 20.51
CA VAL A 14 1.91 23.82 20.45
C VAL A 14 2.64 23.70 19.11
N ARG A 15 2.07 24.22 18.01
CA ARG A 15 2.70 24.16 16.68
C ARG A 15 3.98 24.99 16.58
N SER A 16 4.10 26.03 17.41
CA SER A 16 5.31 26.86 17.47
C SER A 16 6.53 26.12 18.03
N VAL A 17 6.30 25.10 18.87
CA VAL A 17 7.36 24.30 19.52
C VAL A 17 7.52 22.91 18.89
N LEU A 18 6.53 22.45 18.14
CA LEU A 18 6.55 21.24 17.31
C LEU A 18 6.28 21.58 15.84
N PRO A 19 7.16 22.37 15.19
CA PRO A 19 6.97 22.69 13.78
C PRO A 19 7.05 21.43 12.94
N ARG A 20 6.08 21.25 12.04
CA ARG A 20 6.25 20.30 10.94
C ARG A 20 7.34 20.88 10.02
N PRO A 21 8.32 20.08 9.56
CA PRO A 21 9.25 20.55 8.55
C PRO A 21 8.47 21.15 7.38
N ALA A 22 8.77 22.39 7.01
CA ALA A 22 8.25 22.93 5.76
C ALA A 22 8.73 22.01 4.65
N MET A 23 7.81 21.55 3.78
CA MET A 23 8.24 20.87 2.57
C MET A 23 9.08 21.85 1.77
N ALA A 24 10.34 21.51 1.52
CA ALA A 24 11.24 22.37 0.77
C ALA A 24 10.87 22.30 -0.72
N GLY A 25 10.41 23.42 -1.28
CA GLY A 25 10.10 23.56 -2.71
C GLY A 25 8.82 22.86 -3.18
N GLU A 26 8.52 22.98 -4.47
CA GLU A 26 7.32 22.39 -5.09
C GLU A 26 7.45 20.88 -5.37
N GLY A 27 8.63 20.28 -5.15
CA GLY A 27 8.91 18.90 -5.53
C GLY A 27 9.03 18.71 -7.05
N PRO A 28 9.33 17.49 -7.53
CA PRO A 28 9.60 17.22 -8.96
C PRO A 28 8.30 17.07 -9.77
N LEU A 29 7.42 18.08 -9.73
CA LEU A 29 6.08 17.99 -10.32
C LEU A 29 6.12 17.84 -11.84
N ASP A 30 7.02 18.56 -12.51
CA ASP A 30 7.10 18.53 -13.97
C ASP A 30 7.69 17.21 -14.47
N GLU A 31 8.68 16.66 -13.77
CA GLU A 31 9.23 15.33 -14.07
C GLU A 31 8.19 14.23 -13.87
N VAL A 32 7.42 14.29 -12.77
CA VAL A 32 6.33 13.32 -12.53
C VAL A 32 5.23 13.45 -13.59
N ARG A 33 4.87 14.66 -14.00
CA ARG A 33 3.90 14.88 -15.10
C ARG A 33 4.39 14.28 -16.41
N ALA A 34 5.67 14.46 -16.73
CA ALA A 34 6.27 13.89 -17.93
C ALA A 34 6.23 12.35 -17.89
N ILE A 35 6.60 11.73 -16.76
CA ILE A 35 6.52 10.28 -16.56
C ILE A 35 5.08 9.78 -16.78
N LEU A 36 4.09 10.43 -16.17
CA LEU A 36 2.69 10.03 -16.30
C LEU A 36 2.17 10.17 -17.73
N ALA A 37 2.57 11.23 -18.43
CA ALA A 37 2.19 11.42 -19.84
C ALA A 37 2.79 10.32 -20.73
N ASP A 38 4.06 9.98 -20.49
CA ASP A 38 4.80 9.01 -21.27
C ASP A 38 4.24 7.58 -21.09
N VAL A 39 3.98 7.18 -19.84
CA VAL A 39 3.33 5.88 -19.54
C VAL A 39 1.92 5.80 -20.14
N ARG A 40 1.15 6.90 -20.16
CA ARG A 40 -0.17 6.92 -20.80
C ARG A 40 -0.09 6.75 -22.32
N GLN A 41 0.97 7.25 -22.96
CA GLN A 41 1.13 7.19 -24.40
C GLN A 41 1.76 5.88 -24.88
N ARG A 42 2.76 5.37 -24.15
CA ARG A 42 3.61 4.24 -24.58
C ARG A 42 3.44 2.98 -23.75
N GLY A 43 2.73 3.04 -22.63
CA GLY A 43 2.47 1.88 -21.76
C GLY A 43 3.76 1.21 -21.28
N ASP A 44 3.80 -0.11 -21.40
CA ASP A 44 4.88 -0.97 -20.89
C ASP A 44 6.25 -0.62 -21.45
N ILE A 45 6.35 -0.10 -22.68
CA ILE A 45 7.61 0.33 -23.28
C ILE A 45 8.26 1.43 -22.44
N ALA A 46 7.48 2.42 -22.01
CA ALA A 46 7.99 3.49 -21.15
C ALA A 46 8.40 2.95 -19.78
N LEU A 47 7.66 1.98 -19.24
CA LEU A 47 7.98 1.37 -17.95
C LEU A 47 9.31 0.60 -18.00
N LEU A 48 9.53 -0.23 -19.02
CA LEU A 48 10.77 -0.99 -19.18
C LEU A 48 11.99 -0.07 -19.37
N GLU A 49 11.86 0.96 -20.21
CA GLU A 49 12.92 1.97 -20.38
C GLU A 49 13.23 2.72 -19.08
N MET A 50 12.20 3.11 -18.32
CA MET A 50 12.36 3.79 -17.04
C MET A 50 12.98 2.88 -15.99
N THR A 51 12.60 1.60 -15.93
CA THR A 51 13.20 0.62 -15.02
C THR A 51 14.69 0.41 -15.36
N SER A 52 15.05 0.26 -16.63
CA SER A 52 16.47 0.21 -17.03
C SER A 52 17.23 1.47 -16.60
N ARG A 53 16.63 2.65 -16.79
CA ARG A 53 17.26 3.94 -16.46
C ARG A 53 17.39 4.22 -14.96
N PHE A 54 16.34 3.98 -14.17
CA PHE A 54 16.28 4.40 -12.77
C PHE A 54 16.69 3.28 -11.81
N ASP A 55 16.34 2.04 -12.14
CA ASP A 55 16.55 0.87 -11.30
C ASP A 55 17.77 0.05 -11.76
N GLY A 56 18.32 0.35 -12.95
CA GLY A 56 19.48 -0.34 -13.51
C GLY A 56 19.18 -1.77 -13.95
N ALA A 57 17.91 -2.13 -14.09
CA ALA A 57 17.45 -3.48 -14.40
C ALA A 57 16.90 -3.56 -15.83
N ASP A 58 17.42 -4.50 -16.61
CA ASP A 58 16.88 -4.84 -17.92
C ASP A 58 15.88 -5.99 -17.75
N LEU A 59 14.60 -5.69 -17.95
CA LEU A 59 13.50 -6.63 -17.73
C LEU A 59 12.86 -7.04 -19.06
N GLU A 60 12.60 -8.33 -19.23
CA GLU A 60 11.83 -8.84 -20.37
C GLU A 60 10.32 -8.74 -20.13
N ALA A 61 9.90 -8.71 -18.85
CA ALA A 61 8.50 -8.63 -18.45
C ALA A 61 8.34 -7.81 -17.16
N ILE A 62 7.27 -7.03 -17.09
CA ILE A 62 6.92 -6.22 -15.91
C ILE A 62 6.33 -7.07 -14.79
N ARG A 63 5.61 -8.14 -15.16
CA ARG A 63 4.96 -9.03 -14.20
C ARG A 63 5.93 -10.10 -13.72
N VAL A 64 6.08 -10.22 -12.40
CA VAL A 64 6.79 -11.35 -11.78
C VAL A 64 6.08 -12.66 -12.11
N ASP A 65 6.87 -13.68 -12.45
CA ASP A 65 6.35 -15.02 -12.74
C ASP A 65 5.65 -15.59 -11.48
N PRO A 66 4.40 -16.08 -11.58
CA PRO A 66 3.72 -16.73 -10.47
C PRO A 66 4.51 -17.89 -9.83
N ALA A 67 5.33 -18.61 -10.61
CA ALA A 67 6.19 -19.68 -10.11
C ALA A 67 7.33 -19.13 -9.23
N GLU A 68 7.87 -17.96 -9.57
CA GLU A 68 8.88 -17.29 -8.73
C GLU A 68 8.29 -16.84 -7.40
N VAL A 69 7.06 -16.30 -7.43
CA VAL A 69 6.33 -15.93 -6.20
C VAL A 69 6.07 -17.15 -5.33
N ALA A 70 5.68 -18.27 -5.91
CA ALA A 70 5.46 -19.52 -5.18
C ALA A 70 6.76 -20.06 -4.55
N ALA A 71 7.88 -19.99 -5.28
CA ALA A 71 9.19 -20.43 -4.79
C ALA A 71 9.82 -19.44 -3.79
N ALA A 72 9.33 -18.20 -3.70
CA ALA A 72 9.89 -17.20 -2.81
C ALA A 72 9.76 -17.60 -1.33
N SER A 73 8.66 -18.24 -0.93
CA SER A 73 8.48 -18.71 0.44
C SER A 73 9.54 -19.71 0.89
N ASP A 74 10.03 -20.54 -0.03
CA ASP A 74 11.03 -21.57 0.26
C ASP A 74 12.41 -20.96 0.56
N ARG A 75 12.63 -19.71 0.13
CA ARG A 75 13.85 -18.94 0.38
C ARG A 75 13.80 -18.12 1.66
N VAL A 76 12.64 -18.04 2.33
CA VAL A 76 12.45 -17.28 3.57
C VAL A 76 12.68 -18.17 4.77
N GLN A 77 13.39 -17.67 5.79
CA GLN A 77 13.57 -18.40 7.02
C GLN A 77 12.20 -18.71 7.67
N PRO A 78 11.95 -19.96 8.14
CA PRO A 78 10.64 -20.36 8.64
C PRO A 78 10.07 -19.43 9.73
N GLY A 79 10.90 -18.97 10.67
CA GLY A 79 10.45 -18.06 11.73
C GLY A 79 10.05 -16.66 11.22
N VAL A 80 10.63 -16.20 10.11
CA VAL A 80 10.21 -14.94 9.46
C VAL A 80 8.85 -15.14 8.79
N LEU A 81 8.67 -16.26 8.09
CA LEU A 81 7.41 -16.59 7.45
C LEU A 81 6.27 -16.70 8.48
N GLU A 82 6.49 -17.41 9.58
CA GLU A 82 5.54 -17.51 10.69
C GLU A 82 5.19 -16.13 11.27
N ALA A 83 6.19 -15.27 11.48
CA ALA A 83 5.95 -13.91 11.97
C ALA A 83 5.09 -13.07 11.00
N LEU A 84 5.30 -13.23 9.69
CA LEU A 84 4.51 -12.56 8.66
C LEU A 84 3.07 -13.08 8.63
N GLU A 85 2.85 -14.37 8.81
CA GLU A 85 1.51 -14.97 8.91
C GLU A 85 0.74 -14.47 10.13
N VAL A 86 1.40 -14.43 11.30
CA VAL A 86 0.83 -13.87 12.54
C VAL A 86 0.46 -12.40 12.36
N ALA A 87 1.35 -11.60 11.75
CA ALA A 87 1.08 -10.19 11.46
C ALA A 87 -0.10 -10.03 10.50
N ALA A 88 -0.14 -10.80 9.42
CA ALA A 88 -1.24 -10.79 8.46
C ALA A 88 -2.58 -11.13 9.11
N GLU A 89 -2.62 -12.11 10.01
CA GLU A 89 -3.82 -12.45 10.79
C GLU A 89 -4.25 -11.31 11.72
N ALA A 90 -3.32 -10.70 12.44
CA ALA A 90 -3.62 -9.57 13.31
C ALA A 90 -4.23 -8.39 12.53
N VAL A 91 -3.62 -8.01 11.39
CA VAL A 91 -4.12 -6.96 10.50
C VAL A 91 -5.51 -7.32 9.99
N ARG A 92 -5.74 -8.56 9.56
CA ARG A 92 -7.03 -8.99 9.04
C ARG A 92 -8.12 -8.94 10.09
N ARG A 93 -7.87 -9.47 11.30
CA ARG A 93 -8.84 -9.44 12.42
C ARG A 93 -9.23 -8.00 12.77
N HIS A 94 -8.25 -7.09 12.78
CA HIS A 94 -8.53 -5.68 13.04
C HIS A 94 -9.46 -5.07 11.99
N HIS A 95 -9.14 -5.23 10.70
CA HIS A 95 -9.92 -4.63 9.62
C HIS A 95 -11.29 -5.30 9.43
N LEU A 96 -11.42 -6.60 9.74
CA LEU A 96 -12.73 -7.28 9.76
C LEU A 96 -13.67 -6.62 10.77
N GLY A 97 -13.16 -6.22 11.94
CA GLY A 97 -13.92 -5.47 12.94
C GLY A 97 -14.35 -4.06 12.51
N GLN A 98 -13.80 -3.54 11.41
CA GLN A 98 -14.12 -2.21 10.86
C GLN A 98 -15.14 -2.28 9.71
N VAL A 99 -15.50 -3.48 9.23
CA VAL A 99 -16.49 -3.64 8.16
C VAL A 99 -17.85 -3.17 8.67
N ARG A 100 -18.37 -2.10 8.07
CA ARG A 100 -19.67 -1.54 8.45
C ARG A 100 -20.80 -2.37 7.82
N PRO A 101 -21.75 -2.88 8.61
CA PRO A 101 -22.91 -3.56 8.07
C PRO A 101 -23.77 -2.58 7.26
N GLU A 102 -24.56 -3.11 6.33
CA GLU A 102 -25.57 -2.32 5.65
C GLU A 102 -26.56 -1.76 6.68
N ARG A 103 -26.84 -0.46 6.63
CA ARG A 103 -27.83 0.19 7.50
C ARG A 103 -29.11 0.39 6.70
N ARG A 104 -30.25 0.06 7.29
CA ARG A 104 -31.58 0.35 6.77
C ARG A 104 -32.34 1.16 7.81
N THR A 105 -33.02 2.22 7.37
CA THR A 105 -33.89 3.03 8.22
C THR A 105 -35.22 3.19 7.50
N ASP A 106 -36.30 2.94 8.25
CA ASP A 106 -37.67 3.07 7.80
C ASP A 106 -38.33 4.20 8.61
N GLU A 107 -38.81 5.24 7.94
CA GLU A 107 -39.46 6.39 8.58
C GLU A 107 -40.54 6.95 7.65
N ASP A 108 -41.78 7.05 8.14
CA ASP A 108 -42.95 7.56 7.40
C ASP A 108 -43.14 6.99 5.98
N GLY A 109 -42.86 5.70 5.80
CA GLY A 109 -42.97 5.01 4.51
C GLY A 109 -41.77 5.19 3.58
N LEU A 110 -40.75 5.97 3.97
CA LEU A 110 -39.45 6.02 3.28
C LEU A 110 -38.52 4.92 3.80
N VAL A 111 -37.80 4.30 2.87
CA VAL A 111 -36.74 3.32 3.16
C VAL A 111 -35.40 3.89 2.71
N ILE A 112 -34.51 4.17 3.65
CA ILE A 112 -33.14 4.63 3.38
C ILE A 112 -32.18 3.47 3.64
N ARG A 113 -31.32 3.15 2.66
CA ARG A 113 -30.26 2.15 2.79
C ARG A 113 -28.88 2.79 2.62
N SER A 114 -27.97 2.50 3.55
CA SER A 114 -26.55 2.80 3.43
C SER A 114 -25.80 1.50 3.14
N LEU A 115 -25.10 1.47 2.02
CA LEU A 115 -24.42 0.29 1.51
C LEU A 115 -22.91 0.56 1.45
N SER A 116 -22.12 -0.38 1.94
CA SER A 116 -20.69 -0.41 1.69
C SER A 116 -20.43 -1.29 0.47
N ARG A 117 -19.71 -0.77 -0.53
CA ARG A 117 -19.31 -1.52 -1.73
C ARG A 117 -17.79 -1.43 -1.88
N PRO A 118 -17.09 -2.57 -2.05
CA PRO A 118 -15.65 -2.53 -2.29
C PRO A 118 -15.36 -1.89 -3.65
N VAL A 119 -14.16 -1.33 -3.79
CA VAL A 119 -13.62 -0.98 -5.12
C VAL A 119 -13.36 -2.26 -5.91
N GLU A 120 -13.51 -2.20 -7.23
CA GLU A 120 -13.29 -3.38 -8.09
C GLU A 120 -11.81 -3.79 -8.12
N ARG A 121 -10.90 -2.81 -8.15
CA ARG A 121 -9.45 -3.00 -8.24
C ARG A 121 -8.73 -1.97 -7.36
N ALA A 122 -7.67 -2.42 -6.70
CA ALA A 122 -6.79 -1.57 -5.90
C ALA A 122 -5.33 -1.91 -6.21
N GLY A 123 -4.54 -0.91 -6.62
CA GLY A 123 -3.09 -1.01 -6.68
C GLY A 123 -2.48 -0.70 -5.32
N CYS A 124 -1.56 -1.54 -4.85
CA CYS A 124 -0.73 -1.23 -3.69
C CYS A 124 0.62 -0.69 -4.19
N TYR A 125 1.41 0.00 -3.38
CA TYR A 125 2.79 0.32 -3.71
C TYR A 125 3.65 0.04 -2.49
N ALA A 126 4.73 -0.71 -2.68
CA ALA A 126 5.73 -0.98 -1.67
C ALA A 126 7.10 -0.58 -2.22
N PRO A 127 7.86 0.27 -1.52
CA PRO A 127 9.20 0.64 -1.96
C PRO A 127 10.16 -0.56 -1.90
N GLY A 128 11.06 -0.65 -2.88
CA GLY A 128 12.10 -1.67 -2.96
C GLY A 128 13.43 -1.27 -2.29
N GLY A 129 14.47 -2.07 -2.55
CA GLY A 129 15.84 -1.81 -2.08
C GLY A 129 15.99 -1.91 -0.55
N ARG A 130 16.76 -0.99 0.05
CA ARG A 130 17.03 -0.98 1.51
C ARG A 130 15.80 -0.72 2.38
N ALA A 131 14.69 -0.33 1.77
CA ALA A 131 13.40 -0.06 2.42
C ALA A 131 12.35 -1.14 2.09
N ALA A 132 12.76 -2.35 1.71
CA ALA A 132 11.86 -3.47 1.50
C ALA A 132 11.19 -3.87 2.82
N TYR A 133 9.94 -3.45 2.99
CA TYR A 133 9.15 -3.72 4.19
C TYR A 133 7.93 -4.59 3.85
N PRO A 134 7.99 -5.92 4.10
CA PRO A 134 6.82 -6.80 3.95
C PRO A 134 5.61 -6.31 4.74
N SER A 135 5.83 -5.59 5.84
CA SER A 135 4.76 -4.98 6.64
C SER A 135 3.92 -3.97 5.85
N THR A 136 4.50 -3.17 4.95
CA THR A 136 3.73 -2.26 4.10
C THR A 136 2.81 -3.04 3.18
N VAL A 137 3.30 -4.12 2.57
CA VAL A 137 2.49 -5.00 1.72
C VAL A 137 1.33 -5.59 2.52
N LEU A 138 1.59 -6.10 3.74
CA LEU A 138 0.53 -6.61 4.61
C LEU A 138 -0.50 -5.53 4.96
N MET A 139 -0.05 -4.34 5.34
CA MET A 139 -0.92 -3.23 5.76
C MET A 139 -1.75 -2.63 4.62
N THR A 140 -1.35 -2.80 3.36
CA THR A 140 -2.14 -2.32 2.20
C THR A 140 -2.96 -3.41 1.54
N ALA A 141 -2.36 -4.59 1.32
CA ALA A 141 -3.00 -5.67 0.57
C ALA A 141 -4.03 -6.44 1.40
N VAL A 142 -3.81 -6.63 2.71
CA VAL A 142 -4.78 -7.30 3.57
C VAL A 142 -6.10 -6.52 3.66
N PRO A 143 -6.15 -5.21 4.00
CA PRO A 143 -7.42 -4.50 4.06
C PRO A 143 -8.10 -4.37 2.70
N ALA A 144 -7.35 -4.28 1.59
CA ALA A 144 -7.94 -4.32 0.25
C ALA A 144 -8.71 -5.62 -0.04
N ARG A 145 -8.38 -6.71 0.67
CA ARG A 145 -9.05 -8.02 0.60
C ARG A 145 -10.09 -8.23 1.70
N VAL A 146 -10.30 -7.26 2.59
CA VAL A 146 -11.30 -7.33 3.66
C VAL A 146 -12.50 -6.47 3.27
N GLY A 147 -13.65 -7.10 3.01
CA GLY A 147 -14.89 -6.38 2.69
C GLY A 147 -16.12 -7.30 2.56
N PRO A 148 -17.34 -6.72 2.59
CA PRO A 148 -18.57 -7.48 2.38
C PRO A 148 -18.57 -8.12 0.98
N GLY A 149 -18.56 -9.45 0.92
CA GLY A 149 -18.55 -10.23 -0.32
C GLY A 149 -17.23 -10.95 -0.63
N TRP A 150 -16.16 -10.73 0.14
CA TRP A 150 -14.89 -11.42 -0.05
C TRP A 150 -14.88 -12.76 0.72
N THR A 151 -15.10 -13.89 0.02
CA THR A 151 -15.05 -15.24 0.61
C THR A 151 -13.64 -15.82 0.54
N ARG A 152 -13.28 -16.70 1.48
CA ARG A 152 -11.97 -17.40 1.60
C ARG A 152 -11.45 -18.05 0.31
N SER A 153 -12.26 -18.17 -0.75
CA SER A 153 -11.93 -18.89 -1.99
C SER A 153 -11.34 -18.01 -3.11
N SER A 154 -11.27 -16.68 -2.96
CA SER A 154 -10.63 -15.80 -3.96
C SER A 154 -9.13 -15.68 -3.69
N SER A 155 -8.40 -16.76 -3.96
CA SER A 155 -6.93 -16.83 -3.93
C SER A 155 -6.24 -16.00 -5.03
N ALA A 156 -6.97 -15.53 -6.04
CA ALA A 156 -6.43 -14.82 -7.18
C ALA A 156 -6.26 -13.31 -6.94
N PHE A 157 -5.28 -12.87 -6.14
CA PHE A 157 -4.79 -11.47 -6.18
C PHE A 157 -3.37 -11.29 -5.58
N LEU A 158 -2.51 -12.28 -5.77
CA LEU A 158 -1.05 -12.08 -5.80
C LEU A 158 -0.62 -12.82 -7.07
N PRO A 159 -0.27 -12.11 -8.16
CA PRO A 159 0.96 -11.33 -8.25
C PRO A 159 0.80 -10.04 -9.08
N GLU A 160 0.92 -8.85 -8.50
CA GLU A 160 1.05 -7.63 -9.33
C GLU A 160 1.87 -6.52 -8.69
N LEU A 161 2.59 -6.83 -7.62
CA LEU A 161 3.54 -5.91 -7.03
C LEU A 161 4.70 -6.70 -6.49
N MET A 162 5.78 -6.74 -7.25
CA MET A 162 7.16 -6.59 -6.80
C MET A 162 8.01 -6.36 -8.06
N ALA A 163 8.22 -5.10 -8.45
CA ALA A 163 9.46 -4.80 -9.17
C ALA A 163 10.54 -4.77 -8.08
N GLU A 164 11.20 -5.91 -7.87
CA GLU A 164 12.45 -5.89 -7.14
C GLU A 164 13.50 -5.24 -8.04
N SER A 165 14.04 -4.12 -7.60
CA SER A 165 15.28 -3.56 -8.15
C SER A 165 16.43 -4.43 -7.61
N PRO A 166 17.20 -5.14 -8.46
CA PRO A 166 18.39 -5.85 -8.02
C PRO A 166 19.46 -4.84 -7.56
N MET A 167 20.29 -5.28 -6.62
CA MET A 167 21.47 -4.52 -6.14
C MET A 167 22.59 -4.47 -7.17
#